data_AF-A0A1X7L3V3-F1
#
_entry.id   AF-A0A1X7L3V3-F1
#
_cell.length_a   1.000
_cell.length_b   1.000
_cell.length_c   1.000
_cell.angle_alpha   90.00
_cell.angle_beta   90.00
_cell.angle_gamma   90.00
#
_symmetry.space_group_name_H-M   'P 1'
#
loop_
_entity.id
_entity.type
_entity.pdbx_description
1 polymer ?
#
loop_
_entity_poly.entity_id
_entity_poly.type
_entity_poly.pdbx_seq_one_letter_code
_entity_poly.pdbx_strand_id
1 'polypeptide(L)'
;MEDIIEKRVYLARLYDLYGALLTEKQRKAYEMHDLEDLSLSEISQELAITRQGISDQLQRARDRLEELERLLGFASRLDGFERQVRSIESLIDSSPGLSPDFIAVFRTIISGDPRDEGSD
;
A
#
# COMPACT_ATOMS: atom_id res chain seq x y z
N MET A 1 13.13 -4.36 15.26
CA MET A 1 13.63 -4.04 13.90
C MET A 1 12.57 -4.43 12.88
N GLU A 2 12.02 -5.65 12.98
CA GLU A 2 10.85 -6.13 12.23
C GLU A 2 9.64 -5.18 12.30
N ASP A 3 9.26 -4.76 13.50
CA ASP A 3 8.14 -3.80 13.75
C ASP A 3 8.31 -2.43 13.03
N ILE A 4 9.54 -1.95 12.87
CA ILE A 4 9.80 -0.67 12.17
C ILE A 4 9.55 -0.82 10.66
N ILE A 5 9.96 -1.95 10.09
CA ILE A 5 9.76 -2.23 8.66
C ILE A 5 8.28 -2.48 8.39
N GLU A 6 7.61 -3.26 9.22
CA GLU A 6 6.16 -3.49 9.12
C GLU A 6 5.39 -2.17 9.16
N LYS A 7 5.75 -1.27 10.09
CA LYS A 7 5.13 0.06 10.16
C LYS A 7 5.39 0.91 8.91
N ARG A 8 6.60 0.90 8.35
CA ARG A 8 6.90 1.64 7.11
C ARG A 8 6.08 1.09 5.93
N VAL A 9 6.01 -0.22 5.78
CA VAL A 9 5.22 -0.87 4.72
C VAL A 9 3.72 -0.55 4.88
N TYR A 10 3.21 -0.61 6.11
CA TYR A 10 1.84 -0.25 6.42
C TYR A 10 1.53 1.20 6.01
N LEU A 11 2.36 2.16 6.43
CA LEU A 11 2.19 3.57 6.09
C LEU A 11 2.32 3.85 4.59
N ALA A 12 3.24 3.17 3.89
CA ALA A 12 3.36 3.26 2.43
C ALA A 12 2.07 2.81 1.73
N ARG A 13 1.47 1.70 2.17
CA ARG A 13 0.18 1.25 1.62
C ARG A 13 -0.95 2.23 1.90
N LEU A 14 -0.99 2.82 3.09
CA LEU A 14 -1.97 3.87 3.38
C LEU A 14 -1.75 5.11 2.51
N TYR A 15 -0.50 5.44 2.22
CA TYR A 15 -0.16 6.55 1.32
C TYR A 15 -0.66 6.30 -0.10
N ASP A 16 -0.55 5.07 -0.63
CA ASP A 16 -1.09 4.75 -1.96
C ASP A 16 -2.61 4.93 -2.03
N LEU A 17 -3.32 4.65 -0.93
CA LEU A 17 -4.77 4.77 -0.85
C LEU A 17 -5.25 6.21 -0.59
N TYR A 18 -4.50 6.97 0.21
CA TYR A 18 -4.98 8.21 0.82
C TYR A 18 -4.06 9.42 0.62
N GLY A 19 -2.90 9.26 -0.01
CA GLY A 19 -1.89 10.31 -0.18
C GLY A 19 -2.42 11.56 -0.89
N ALA A 20 -3.37 11.39 -1.82
CA ALA A 20 -4.04 12.49 -2.50
C ALA A 20 -4.94 13.35 -1.58
N LEU A 21 -5.31 12.85 -0.39
CA LEU A 21 -6.12 13.56 0.61
C LEU A 21 -5.27 14.31 1.63
N LEU A 22 -3.95 14.20 1.55
CA LEU A 22 -3.03 15.00 2.35
C LEU A 22 -2.94 16.42 1.79
N THR A 23 -2.63 17.39 2.65
CA THR A 23 -2.26 18.72 2.18
C THR A 23 -0.96 18.66 1.39
N GLU A 24 -0.76 19.59 0.46
CA GLU A 24 0.46 19.64 -0.37
C GLU A 24 1.75 19.63 0.46
N LYS A 25 1.77 20.35 1.60
CA LYS A 25 2.93 20.40 2.49
C LYS A 25 3.22 19.05 3.16
N GLN A 26 2.18 18.35 3.61
CA GLN A 26 2.30 17.01 4.19
C GLN A 26 2.76 15.99 3.15
N ARG A 27 2.14 16.03 1.96
CA ARG A 27 2.48 15.15 0.84
C ARG A 27 3.95 15.31 0.43
N LYS A 28 4.39 16.55 0.18
CA LYS A 28 5.76 16.83 -0.24
C LYS A 28 6.80 16.41 0.80
N ALA A 29 6.52 16.66 2.09
CA ALA A 29 7.39 16.19 3.16
C ALA A 29 7.47 14.66 3.22
N TYR A 30 6.33 13.97 3.09
CA TYR A 30 6.24 12.51 3.10
C TYR A 30 6.94 11.87 1.90
N GLU A 31 6.71 12.38 0.69
CA GLU A 31 7.37 11.89 -0.53
C GLU A 31 8.89 11.96 -0.40
N MET A 32 9.42 13.14 -0.05
CA MET A 32 10.86 13.34 0.09
C MET A 32 11.47 12.42 1.16
N HIS A 33 10.80 12.26 2.31
CA HIS A 33 11.36 11.49 3.43
C HIS A 33 11.14 9.97 3.31
N ASP A 34 9.90 9.54 3.12
CA ASP A 34 9.51 8.14 3.22
C ASP A 34 9.62 7.40 1.87
N LEU A 35 9.58 8.10 0.73
CA LEU A 35 9.65 7.50 -0.62
C LEU A 35 10.99 7.75 -1.35
N GLU A 36 11.57 8.94 -1.18
CA GLU A 36 12.83 9.33 -1.82
C GLU A 36 14.05 9.16 -0.88
N ASP A 37 13.81 8.76 0.38
CA ASP A 37 14.83 8.54 1.43
C ASP A 37 15.71 9.77 1.74
N LEU A 38 15.22 11.01 1.52
CA LEU A 38 15.93 12.22 1.94
C LEU A 38 15.91 12.37 3.47
N SER A 39 17.03 12.81 4.03
CA SER A 39 17.12 13.17 5.43
C SER A 39 16.38 14.47 5.74
N LEU A 40 15.98 14.66 7.01
CA LEU A 40 15.37 15.91 7.47
C LEU A 40 16.24 17.15 7.19
N SER A 41 17.56 16.98 7.06
CA SER A 41 18.49 18.05 6.73
C SER A 41 18.36 18.49 5.28
N GLU A 42 18.30 17.53 4.35
CA GLU A 42 18.15 17.77 2.91
C GLU A 42 16.78 18.40 2.63
N ILE A 43 15.72 17.87 3.26
CA ILE A 43 14.37 18.41 3.12
C ILE A 43 14.27 19.83 3.71
N SER A 44 14.94 20.08 4.84
CA SER A 44 14.97 21.41 5.46
C SER A 44 15.60 22.46 4.54
N GLN A 45 16.65 22.08 3.81
CA GLN A 45 17.29 22.94 2.81
C GLN A 45 16.41 23.16 1.58
N GLU A 46 15.83 22.08 1.04
CA GLU A 46 14.98 22.11 -0.16
C GLU A 46 13.70 22.92 0.05
N LEU A 47 13.06 22.78 1.22
CA LEU A 47 11.78 23.43 1.52
C LEU A 47 11.91 24.75 2.29
N ALA A 48 13.13 25.15 2.68
CA ALA A 48 13.39 26.31 3.54
C ALA A 48 12.56 26.31 4.85
N ILE A 49 12.34 25.12 5.42
CA ILE A 49 11.60 24.90 6.67
C ILE A 49 12.56 24.29 7.69
N THR A 50 12.36 24.54 8.99
CA THR A 50 13.20 23.95 10.04
C THR A 50 13.04 22.43 10.10
N ARG A 51 14.07 21.71 10.58
CA ARG A 51 13.97 20.25 10.80
C ARG A 51 12.77 19.85 11.68
N GLN A 52 12.48 20.65 12.71
CA GLN A 52 11.31 20.46 13.56
C GLN A 52 10.01 20.61 12.76
N GLY A 53 9.92 21.64 11.90
CA GLY A 53 8.78 21.83 11.02
C GLY A 53 8.55 20.65 10.08
N ILE A 54 9.62 20.07 9.50
CA ILE A 54 9.52 18.86 8.67
C ILE A 54 9.06 17.66 9.48
N SER A 55 9.65 17.43 10.65
CA SER A 55 9.25 16.35 11.57
C SER A 55 7.75 16.45 11.91
N ASP A 56 7.25 17.65 12.18
CA ASP A 56 5.85 17.86 12.49
C ASP A 56 4.94 17.64 11.26
N GLN A 57 5.37 18.01 10.05
CA GLN A 57 4.61 17.73 8.82
C GLN A 57 4.51 16.23 8.57
N LEU A 58 5.60 15.50 8.74
CA LEU A 58 5.64 14.04 8.60
C LEU A 58 4.72 13.36 9.60
N GLN A 59 4.78 13.76 10.87
CA GLN A 59 3.91 13.17 11.89
C GLN A 59 2.44 13.44 11.57
N ARG A 60 2.08 14.68 11.22
CA ARG A 60 0.72 15.03 10.82
C ARG A 60 0.24 14.28 9.56
N ALA A 61 1.14 14.00 8.61
CA ALA A 61 0.81 13.19 7.45
C ALA A 61 0.45 11.75 7.86
N ARG A 62 1.30 11.11 8.67
CA ARG A 62 1.09 9.74 9.17
C ARG A 62 -0.20 9.62 10.00
N ASP A 63 -0.42 10.55 10.93
CA ASP A 63 -1.63 10.58 11.76
C ASP A 63 -2.89 10.69 10.90
N ARG A 64 -2.83 11.49 9.83
CA ARG A 64 -3.94 11.68 8.89
C ARG A 64 -4.21 10.43 8.05
N LEU A 65 -3.18 9.75 7.56
CA LEU A 65 -3.32 8.49 6.83
C LEU A 65 -3.99 7.42 7.70
N GLU A 66 -3.54 7.28 8.95
CA GLU A 66 -4.15 6.33 9.90
C GLU A 66 -5.58 6.73 10.28
N GLU A 67 -5.88 8.02 10.42
CA GLU A 67 -7.24 8.50 10.65
C GLU A 67 -8.18 8.15 9.49
N LEU A 68 -7.72 8.37 8.26
CA LEU A 68 -8.49 8.00 7.06
C LEU A 68 -8.75 6.50 7.01
N GLU A 69 -7.76 5.66 7.34
CA GLU A 69 -7.99 4.21 7.43
C GLU A 69 -8.99 3.85 8.53
N ARG A 70 -8.92 4.47 9.71
CA ARG A 70 -9.91 4.23 10.78
C ARG A 70 -11.34 4.58 10.35
N LEU A 71 -11.50 5.61 9.52
CA LEU A 71 -12.80 6.07 9.05
C LEU A 71 -13.33 5.28 7.84
N LEU A 72 -12.45 4.90 6.91
CA LEU A 72 -12.83 4.33 5.61
C LEU A 72 -12.59 2.82 5.52
N GLY A 73 -11.53 2.33 6.17
CA GLY A 73 -11.18 0.92 6.27
C GLY A 73 -10.85 0.23 4.94
N PHE A 74 -10.34 0.97 3.94
CA PHE A 74 -10.09 0.40 2.61
C PHE A 74 -8.94 -0.60 2.60
N ALA A 75 -7.85 -0.34 3.34
CA ALA A 75 -6.74 -1.29 3.40
C ALA A 75 -7.20 -2.63 4.00
N SER A 76 -7.94 -2.57 5.12
CA SER A 76 -8.49 -3.77 5.77
C SER A 76 -9.47 -4.54 4.87
N ARG A 77 -10.31 -3.83 4.09
CA ARG A 77 -11.23 -4.45 3.13
C ARG A 77 -10.48 -5.13 1.98
N LEU A 78 -9.44 -4.48 1.45
CA LEU A 78 -8.60 -5.04 0.40
C LEU A 78 -7.90 -6.32 0.90
N ASP A 79 -7.37 -6.31 2.13
CA ASP A 79 -6.83 -7.52 2.77
C ASP A 79 -7.87 -8.64 2.89
N GLY A 80 -9.10 -8.30 3.21
CA GLY A 80 -10.22 -9.23 3.24
C GLY A 80 -10.47 -9.86 1.87
N PHE A 81 -10.51 -9.04 0.83
CA PHE A 81 -10.70 -9.48 -0.54
C PHE A 81 -9.56 -10.38 -1.02
N GLU A 82 -8.31 -9.99 -0.79
CA GLU A 82 -7.13 -10.82 -1.12
C GLU A 82 -7.15 -12.17 -0.39
N ARG A 83 -7.57 -12.21 0.88
CA ARG A 83 -7.75 -13.48 1.61
C ARG A 83 -8.83 -14.37 0.98
N GLN A 84 -9.94 -13.77 0.54
CA GLN A 84 -11.01 -14.51 -0.13
C GLN A 84 -10.52 -15.08 -1.46
N VAL A 85 -9.82 -14.28 -2.26
CA VAL A 85 -9.19 -14.71 -3.52
C VAL A 85 -8.25 -15.89 -3.29
N ARG A 86 -7.30 -15.77 -2.36
CA ARG A 86 -6.37 -16.87 -2.02
C ARG A 86 -7.10 -18.14 -1.55
N SER A 87 -8.19 -17.98 -0.81
CA SER A 87 -9.01 -19.12 -0.39
C SER A 87 -9.67 -19.81 -1.58
N ILE A 88 -10.13 -19.06 -2.57
CA ILE A 88 -10.75 -19.64 -3.77
C ILE A 88 -9.69 -20.36 -4.62
N GLU A 89 -8.51 -19.78 -4.80
CA GLU A 89 -7.38 -20.43 -5.50
C GLU A 89 -7.04 -21.78 -4.85
N SER A 90 -6.91 -21.81 -3.53
CA SER A 90 -6.64 -23.05 -2.79
C SER A 90 -7.74 -24.11 -2.97
N LEU A 91 -9.01 -23.70 -3.05
CA LEU A 91 -10.13 -24.61 -3.30
C LEU A 91 -10.10 -25.16 -4.73
N ILE A 92 -9.74 -24.34 -5.71
CA ILE A 92 -9.60 -24.76 -7.11
C ILE A 92 -8.48 -25.78 -7.25
N ASP A 93 -7.31 -25.49 -6.69
CA ASP A 93 -6.14 -26.38 -6.76
C ASP A 93 -6.39 -27.72 -6.05
N SER A 94 -7.26 -27.73 -5.03
CA SER A 94 -7.63 -28.92 -4.27
C SER A 94 -8.85 -29.67 -4.83
N SER A 95 -9.50 -29.18 -5.90
CA SER A 95 -10.72 -29.76 -6.45
C SER A 95 -10.44 -30.68 -7.64
N PRO A 96 -10.53 -32.02 -7.48
CA PRO A 96 -10.42 -32.92 -8.60
C PRO A 96 -11.65 -32.80 -9.51
N GLY A 97 -11.44 -32.46 -10.78
CA GLY A 97 -12.49 -32.47 -11.81
C GLY A 97 -12.86 -31.12 -12.43
N LEU A 98 -12.18 -30.03 -12.05
CA LEU A 98 -12.28 -28.77 -12.79
C LEU A 98 -11.55 -28.88 -14.14
N SER A 99 -12.15 -28.35 -15.21
CA SER A 99 -11.50 -28.38 -16.52
C SER A 99 -10.31 -27.40 -16.55
N PRO A 100 -9.24 -27.73 -17.28
CA PRO A 100 -8.11 -26.81 -17.46
C PRO A 100 -8.54 -25.43 -18.00
N ASP A 101 -9.50 -25.40 -18.91
CA ASP A 101 -10.04 -24.17 -19.49
C ASP A 101 -10.69 -23.26 -18.44
N PHE A 102 -11.45 -23.85 -17.51
CA PHE A 102 -12.07 -23.09 -16.42
C PHE A 102 -11.00 -22.48 -15.51
N ILE A 103 -9.97 -23.26 -15.16
CA ILE A 103 -8.86 -22.80 -14.31
C ILE A 103 -8.11 -21.65 -14.99
N ALA A 104 -7.83 -21.77 -16.29
CA ALA A 104 -7.16 -20.75 -17.07
C ALA A 104 -7.96 -19.44 -17.08
N VAL A 105 -9.24 -19.48 -17.45
CA VAL A 105 -10.12 -18.29 -17.45
C VAL A 105 -10.21 -17.65 -16.06
N PHE A 106 -10.36 -18.48 -15.03
CA PHE A 106 -10.48 -17.98 -13.67
C PHE A 106 -9.22 -17.27 -13.19
N ARG A 107 -8.04 -17.84 -13.46
CA ARG A 107 -6.74 -17.20 -13.16
C ARG A 107 -6.62 -15.87 -13.90
N THR A 108 -6.95 -15.82 -15.19
CA THR A 108 -6.95 -14.56 -15.96
C THR A 108 -7.83 -13.46 -15.35
N ILE A 109 -9.02 -13.82 -14.83
CA ILE A 109 -9.92 -12.85 -14.19
C ILE A 109 -9.33 -12.31 -12.88
N ILE A 110 -8.72 -13.18 -12.07
CA ILE A 110 -8.18 -12.82 -10.76
C ILE A 110 -6.86 -12.04 -10.86
N SER A 111 -5.98 -12.42 -11.78
CA SER A 111 -4.69 -11.73 -11.96
C SER A 111 -4.86 -10.27 -12.38
N GLY A 112 -6.02 -9.90 -12.96
CA GLY A 112 -6.27 -8.57 -13.51
C GLY A 112 -5.38 -8.23 -14.72
N ASP A 113 -4.42 -9.10 -15.06
CA ASP A 113 -3.55 -9.03 -16.22
C ASP A 113 -3.98 -10.12 -17.22
N PRO A 114 -4.45 -9.76 -18.43
CA PRO A 114 -4.79 -10.71 -19.47
C PRO A 114 -3.59 -11.51 -20.03
N ARG A 115 -2.38 -11.36 -19.46
CA ARG A 115 -1.14 -12.01 -19.93
C ARG A 115 -0.45 -12.94 -18.94
N ASP A 116 -1.08 -13.27 -17.81
CA ASP A 116 -0.54 -14.29 -16.90
C ASP A 116 -0.88 -15.70 -17.40
N GLU A 117 -0.25 -16.09 -18.51
CA GLU A 117 -0.11 -17.49 -18.88
C GLU A 117 1.02 -18.08 -18.03
N GLY A 118 0.65 -19.02 -17.17
CA GLY A 118 1.47 -19.61 -16.11
C GLY A 118 2.97 -19.64 -16.39
N SER A 119 3.73 -19.06 -15.47
CA SER A 119 5.15 -19.35 -15.37
C SER A 119 5.35 -20.82 -15.00
N ASP A 120 6.07 -21.50 -15.90
CA ASP A 120 6.70 -22.83 -15.76
C ASP A 120 7.51 -22.98 -14.46
#